data_AF-A0A8S3BLF6-F1
#
_entry.id   AF-A0A8S3BLF6-F1
#
_cell.length_a   1.000
_cell.length_b   1.000
_cell.length_c   1.000
_cell.angle_alpha   90.00
_cell.angle_beta   90.00
_cell.angle_gamma   90.00
#
_symmetry.space_group_name_H-M   'P 1'
#
loop_
_entity.id
_entity.type
_entity.pdbx_description
1 polymer ?
#
loop_
_entity_poly.entity_id
_entity_poly.type
_entity_poly.pdbx_seq_one_letter_code
_entity_poly.pdbx_strand_id
1 'polypeptide(L)'
;LYYADSDFEIVERLKIVAEKKQVKPAQLALAWILSKPGVCAPIIGASKMYQLEEAVAATSIKLSDEEIKTLEELYQPHRVL
;
A
#
# COMPACT_ATOMS: atom_id res chain seq x y z
N LEU A 1 13.33 11.57 8.73
CA LEU A 1 12.93 10.14 8.68
C LEU A 1 11.51 9.98 8.15
N TYR A 2 10.60 10.91 8.45
CA TYR A 2 9.24 10.96 7.89
C TYR A 2 9.01 12.30 7.20
N TYR A 3 8.06 12.34 6.25
CA TYR A 3 7.57 13.54 5.56
C TYR A 3 8.59 14.16 4.59
N ALA A 4 9.40 13.34 3.92
CA ALA A 4 10.10 13.79 2.73
C ALA A 4 9.07 14.11 1.62
N ASP A 5 9.41 15.02 0.69
CA ASP A 5 8.51 15.37 -0.42
C ASP A 5 8.10 14.12 -1.22
N SER A 6 9.02 13.17 -1.39
CA SER A 6 8.78 11.87 -2.03
C SER A 6 7.69 11.05 -1.33
N ASP A 7 7.54 11.16 -0.01
CA ASP A 7 6.53 10.39 0.73
C ASP A 7 5.12 10.82 0.32
N PHE A 8 4.92 12.13 0.13
CA PHE A 8 3.64 12.68 -0.31
C PHE A 8 3.33 12.33 -1.76
N GLU A 9 4.34 12.32 -2.63
CA GLU A 9 4.19 11.89 -4.03
C GLU A 9 3.81 10.40 -4.13
N ILE A 10 4.43 9.54 -3.32
CA ILE A 10 4.10 8.11 -3.23
C ILE A 10 2.66 7.93 -2.76
N VAL A 11 2.24 8.67 -1.73
CA VAL A 11 0.86 8.61 -1.23
C VAL A 11 -0.13 9.08 -2.29
N GLU A 12 0.19 10.13 -3.04
CA GLU A 12 -0.70 10.61 -4.10
C GLU A 12 -0.83 9.58 -5.25
N ARG A 13 0.28 8.94 -5.63
CA ARG A 13 0.26 7.83 -6.59
C ARG A 13 -0.61 6.67 -6.11
N LEU A 14 -0.48 6.29 -4.84
CA LEU A 14 -1.30 5.26 -4.21
C LEU A 14 -2.79 5.60 -4.30
N LYS A 15 -3.19 6.85 -4.01
CA LYS A 15 -4.59 7.29 -4.10
C LYS A 15 -5.14 7.17 -5.52
N ILE A 16 -4.38 7.60 -6.52
CA ILE A 16 -4.80 7.53 -7.93
C ILE A 16 -5.07 6.07 -8.35
N VAL A 17 -4.20 5.14 -7.97
CA VAL A 17 -4.39 3.71 -8.27
C VAL A 17 -5.59 3.15 -7.49
N ALA A 18 -5.74 3.55 -6.23
CA ALA A 18 -6.84 3.08 -5.38
C ALA A 18 -8.20 3.55 -5.91
N GLU A 19 -8.29 4.80 -6.37
CA GLU A 19 -9.49 5.36 -7.00
C GLU A 19 -9.85 4.61 -8.28
N LYS A 20 -8.88 4.34 -9.16
CA LYS A 20 -9.10 3.56 -10.40
C LYS A 20 -9.66 2.17 -10.11
N LYS A 21 -9.24 1.53 -9.01
CA LYS A 21 -9.73 0.21 -8.59
C LYS A 21 -10.97 0.28 -7.68
N GLN A 22 -11.44 1.47 -7.32
CA GLN A 22 -12.54 1.71 -6.38
C GLN A 22 -12.32 1.05 -5.00
N VAL A 23 -11.08 1.08 -4.51
CA VAL A 23 -10.70 0.57 -3.18
C VAL A 23 -10.12 1.68 -2.32
N LYS A 24 -10.03 1.45 -1.00
CA LYS A 24 -9.40 2.42 -0.09
C LYS A 24 -7.87 2.36 -0.23
N PRO A 25 -7.15 3.49 -0.08
CA PRO A 25 -5.68 3.50 -0.14
C PRO A 25 -5.01 2.52 0.84
N ALA A 26 -5.54 2.40 2.06
CA ALA A 26 -5.03 1.45 3.05
C ALA A 26 -5.16 -0.01 2.58
N GLN A 27 -6.26 -0.35 1.92
CA GLN A 27 -6.47 -1.69 1.36
C GLN A 27 -5.48 -1.96 0.23
N LEU A 28 -5.26 -0.98 -0.65
CA LEU A 28 -4.30 -1.11 -1.74
C LEU A 28 -2.86 -1.28 -1.24
N ALA A 29 -2.47 -0.55 -0.20
CA ALA A 29 -1.15 -0.68 0.43
C ALA A 29 -0.96 -2.08 1.07
N LEU A 30 -1.99 -2.61 1.74
CA LEU A 30 -1.97 -3.97 2.28
C LEU A 30 -1.93 -5.04 1.18
N ALA A 31 -2.66 -4.83 0.08
CA ALA A 31 -2.59 -5.72 -1.08
C ALA A 31 -1.21 -5.72 -1.74
N TRP A 32 -0.53 -4.57 -1.77
CA TRP A 32 0.83 -4.45 -2.29
C TRP A 32 1.86 -5.21 -1.44
N ILE A 33 1.79 -5.13 -0.11
CA ILE A 33 2.74 -5.89 0.72
C ILE A 33 2.46 -7.40 0.61
N LEU A 34 1.18 -7.80 0.53
CA LEU A 34 0.77 -9.18 0.33
C LEU A 34 1.20 -9.75 -1.03
N SER A 35 1.47 -8.92 -2.04
CA SER A 35 1.92 -9.40 -3.35
C SER A 35 3.42 -9.70 -3.41
N LYS A 36 4.19 -9.36 -2.36
CA LYS A 36 5.65 -9.51 -2.39
C LYS A 36 6.10 -10.95 -2.19
N PRO A 37 7.08 -11.42 -2.98
CA PRO A 37 7.70 -12.72 -2.74
C PRO A 37 8.23 -12.83 -1.31
N GLY A 38 7.90 -13.93 -0.64
CA GLY A 38 8.34 -14.20 0.74
C GLY A 38 7.45 -13.58 1.83
N VAL A 39 6.42 -12.79 1.49
CA VAL A 39 5.44 -12.31 2.46
C VAL A 39 4.33 -13.35 2.62
N CYS A 40 4.24 -13.96 3.80
CA CYS A 40 3.15 -14.86 4.14
C CYS A 40 1.91 -14.09 4.61
N ALA A 41 2.08 -13.17 5.56
CA ALA A 41 1.04 -12.28 6.04
C ALA A 41 1.65 -11.03 6.69
N PRO A 42 1.10 -9.81 6.46
CA PRO A 42 1.48 -8.62 7.20
C PRO A 42 0.91 -8.64 8.61
N ILE A 43 1.64 -8.06 9.57
CA ILE A 43 1.14 -7.80 10.92
C ILE A 43 0.50 -6.41 10.92
N ILE A 44 -0.77 -6.33 11.32
CA ILE A 44 -1.54 -5.08 11.37
C ILE A 44 -1.91 -4.70 12.80
N GLY A 45 -1.97 -3.40 13.09
CA GLY A 45 -2.58 -2.87 14.30
C GLY A 45 -3.93 -2.21 13.96
N ALA A 46 -4.96 -2.51 14.74
CA ALA A 46 -6.29 -1.91 14.60
C ALA A 46 -6.81 -1.47 15.97
N SER A 47 -7.25 -0.21 16.09
CA SER A 47 -7.93 0.33 17.27
C SER A 47 -9.45 0.41 17.08
N LYS A 48 -9.94 0.19 15.86
CA LYS A 48 -11.36 0.21 15.49
C LYS A 48 -11.70 -0.95 14.57
N MET A 49 -12.92 -1.48 14.69
CA MET A 49 -13.34 -2.68 13.94
C MET A 49 -13.25 -2.52 12.43
N TYR A 50 -13.63 -1.36 11.88
CA TYR A 50 -13.59 -1.13 10.43
C TYR A 50 -12.16 -1.23 9.85
N GLN A 51 -11.11 -1.01 10.64
CA GLN A 51 -9.73 -1.15 10.18
C GLN A 51 -9.38 -2.62 9.94
N LEU A 52 -9.90 -3.51 10.80
CA LEU A 52 -9.77 -4.95 10.61
C LEU A 52 -10.54 -5.41 9.37
N GLU A 53 -11.78 -4.93 9.19
CA GLU A 53 -12.59 -5.23 8.00
C GLU A 53 -11.90 -4.77 6.70
N GLU A 54 -11.31 -3.58 6.71
CA GLU A 54 -10.52 -3.06 5.58
C GLU A 54 -9.30 -3.95 5.30
N ALA A 55 -8.57 -4.37 6.33
CA ALA A 55 -7.42 -5.23 6.16
C ALA A 55 -7.78 -6.63 5.63
N VAL A 56 -8.90 -7.20 6.07
CA VAL A 56 -9.42 -8.45 5.53
C VAL A 56 -9.79 -8.28 4.06
N ALA A 57 -10.50 -7.20 3.70
CA ALA A 57 -10.88 -6.92 2.32
C ALA A 57 -9.67 -6.75 1.38
N ALA A 58 -8.52 -6.29 1.89
CA ALA A 58 -7.28 -6.18 1.11
C ALA A 58 -6.79 -7.52 0.54
N THR A 59 -7.07 -8.64 1.21
CA THR A 59 -6.65 -9.99 0.77
C THR A 59 -7.27 -10.43 -0.55
N SER A 60 -8.41 -9.85 -0.92
CA SER A 60 -9.13 -10.11 -2.16
C SER A 60 -8.66 -9.24 -3.32
N ILE A 61 -7.82 -8.24 -3.08
CA ILE A 61 -7.33 -7.33 -4.12
C ILE A 61 -6.15 -7.99 -4.83
N LYS A 62 -6.23 -8.09 -6.15
CA LYS A 62 -5.11 -8.48 -7.02
C LYS A 62 -4.58 -7.26 -7.75
N LEU A 63 -3.25 -7.14 -7.74
CA LEU A 63 -2.52 -6.08 -8.44
C LEU A 63 -1.92 -6.67 -9.72
N SER A 64 -1.98 -5.92 -10.81
CA SER A 64 -1.20 -6.25 -12.01
C SER A 64 0.27 -5.84 -11.84
N ASP A 65 1.14 -6.37 -12.69
CA ASP A 65 2.57 -6.02 -12.66
C ASP A 65 2.78 -4.53 -12.95
N GLU A 66 1.95 -3.93 -13.82
CA GLU A 66 1.98 -2.50 -14.11
C GLU A 66 1.57 -1.67 -12.89
N GLU A 67 0.55 -2.10 -12.15
CA GLU A 67 0.11 -1.43 -10.93
C GLU A 67 1.20 -1.51 -9.85
N ILE A 68 1.82 -2.69 -9.68
CA ILE A 68 2.95 -2.86 -8.75
C ILE A 68 4.09 -1.92 -9.13
N LYS A 69 4.51 -1.92 -10.40
CA LYS A 69 5.55 -1.01 -10.90
C LYS A 69 5.20 0.45 -10.65
N THR A 70 3.95 0.82 -10.93
CA THR A 70 3.45 2.19 -10.73
C THR A 70 3.53 2.65 -9.27
N LEU A 71 3.29 1.74 -8.32
CA LEU A 71 3.36 2.01 -6.89
C LEU A 71 4.81 2.12 -6.37
N GLU A 72 5.76 1.43 -7.01
CA GLU A 72 7.17 1.37 -6.57
C GLU A 72 8.07 2.40 -7.24
N GLU A 73 7.70 2.91 -8.42
CA GLU A 73 8.53 3.78 -9.25
C GLU A 73 9.05 5.03 -8.53
N LEU A 74 8.26 5.60 -7.61
CA LEU A 74 8.61 6.81 -6.87
C LEU A 74 9.36 6.52 -5.55
N TYR A 75 9.57 5.25 -5.19
CA TYR A 75 10.21 4.90 -3.93
C TYR A 75 11.66 5.35 -3.90
N GLN A 76 12.03 6.10 -2.86
CA GLN A 76 13.40 6.54 -2.61
C GLN A 76 13.93 5.92 -1.30
N PRO A 77 15.11 5.29 -1.33
CA PRO A 77 15.75 4.80 -0.11
C PRO A 77 16.01 5.94 0.86
N HIS A 78 15.59 5.75 2.10
CA HIS A 78 15.88 6.69 3.17
C HIS A 78 17.27 6.41 3.77
N ARG A 79 18.02 7.48 4.06
CA ARG A 79 19.32 7.35 4.73
C ARG A 79 19.12 6.83 6.16
N VAL A 80 19.77 5.73 6.49
CA VAL A 80 19.89 5.26 7.88
C VAL A 80 20.90 6.17 8.59
N LEU A 81 20.48 6.79 9.69
CA LEU A 81 21.32 7.60 10.57
C LEU A 81 21.99 6.74 11.64
#